data_AF-A0A813GUH5-F1
#
_entry.id   AF-A0A813GUH5-F1
#
_cell.length_a   1.000
_cell.length_b   1.000
_cell.length_c   1.000
_cell.angle_alpha   90.00
_cell.angle_beta   90.00
_cell.angle_gamma   90.00
#
_symmetry.space_group_name_H-M   'P 1'
#
loop_
_entity.id
_entity.type
_entity.pdbx_description
1 polymer ?
#
loop_
_entity_poly.entity_id
_entity_poly.type
_entity_poly.pdbx_seq_one_letter_code
_entity_poly.pdbx_strand_id
1 'polypeptide(L)'
;LVPNAASFGAAIGATGRAMRWMEALQLLGEVQRTGLLKTPGGSQGLIAFNAALSACSEGHAWRHSLLLLGQMLHPEAELAAIAPDVLSFNAAMSACERSHEWARSLRLFEDMQARALEPSAISFCTASSACGKGMQWQQAVNLLGE
;
A
#
# COMPACT_ATOMS: atom_id res chain seq x y z
N LEU A 1 -11.14 11.82 -26.44
CA LEU A 1 -11.26 12.16 -25.00
C LEU A 1 -10.03 11.65 -24.30
N VAL A 2 -9.15 12.53 -23.83
CA VAL A 2 -7.93 12.14 -23.12
C VAL A 2 -8.36 11.67 -21.72
N PRO A 3 -8.08 10.42 -21.31
CA PRO A 3 -8.43 9.97 -19.97
C PRO A 3 -7.66 10.81 -18.95
N ASN A 4 -8.38 11.52 -18.08
CA ASN A 4 -7.81 12.38 -17.05
C ASN A 4 -7.61 11.60 -15.75
N ALA A 5 -6.73 12.08 -14.87
CA ALA A 5 -6.34 11.38 -13.63
C ALA A 5 -7.52 10.97 -12.71
N ALA A 6 -8.64 11.69 -12.76
CA ALA A 6 -9.87 11.34 -12.03
C ALA A 6 -10.51 10.04 -12.56
N SER A 7 -10.48 9.82 -13.88
CA SER A 7 -10.96 8.59 -14.49
C SER A 7 -10.08 7.39 -14.14
N PHE A 8 -8.76 7.59 -13.98
CA PHE A 8 -7.84 6.54 -13.55
C PHE A 8 -7.98 6.21 -12.06
N GLY A 9 -8.08 7.20 -11.18
CA GLY A 9 -8.33 6.96 -9.74
C GLY A 9 -9.65 6.22 -9.50
N ALA A 10 -10.70 6.56 -10.24
CA ALA A 10 -11.99 5.87 -10.20
C ALA A 10 -11.91 4.45 -10.79
N ALA A 11 -11.16 4.25 -11.88
CA ALA A 11 -10.96 2.92 -12.48
C ALA A 11 -10.16 2.00 -11.55
N ILE A 12 -9.06 2.48 -10.95
CA ILE A 12 -8.25 1.68 -10.02
C ILE A 12 -9.06 1.42 -8.73
N GLY A 13 -9.79 2.41 -8.21
CA GLY A 13 -10.70 2.20 -7.07
C GLY A 13 -11.84 1.20 -7.36
N ALA A 14 -12.31 1.12 -8.60
CA ALA A 14 -13.27 0.10 -9.02
C ALA A 14 -12.65 -1.31 -9.14
N THR A 15 -11.35 -1.41 -9.47
CA THR A 15 -10.65 -2.70 -9.55
C THR A 15 -10.35 -3.34 -8.19
N GLY A 16 -10.23 -2.53 -7.12
CA GLY A 16 -10.06 -3.03 -5.75
C GLY A 16 -11.19 -4.00 -5.36
N ARG A 17 -12.43 -3.52 -5.45
CA ARG A 17 -13.65 -4.29 -5.13
C ARG A 17 -13.88 -5.55 -5.97
N ALA A 18 -13.17 -5.68 -7.10
CA ALA A 18 -13.32 -6.82 -8.01
C ALA A 18 -12.23 -7.90 -7.83
N MET A 19 -11.31 -7.77 -6.87
CA MET A 19 -10.10 -8.61 -6.76
C MET A 19 -9.21 -8.61 -8.02
N ARG A 20 -9.35 -7.61 -8.90
CA ARG A 20 -8.61 -7.51 -10.18
C ARG A 20 -7.32 -6.72 -10.00
N TRP A 21 -6.49 -7.14 -9.04
CA TRP A 21 -5.21 -6.49 -8.73
C TRP A 21 -4.24 -6.46 -9.91
N MET A 22 -4.30 -7.43 -10.82
CA MET A 22 -3.49 -7.45 -12.04
C MET A 22 -3.82 -6.28 -12.99
N GLU A 23 -5.10 -5.94 -13.14
CA GLU A 23 -5.53 -4.82 -13.97
C GLU A 23 -5.17 -3.48 -13.32
N ALA A 24 -5.28 -3.38 -12.00
CA ALA A 24 -4.81 -2.23 -11.24
C ALA A 24 -3.31 -1.96 -11.51
N LEU A 25 -2.48 -3.01 -11.51
CA LEU A 25 -1.04 -2.90 -11.80
C LEU A 25 -0.75 -2.55 -13.26
N GLN A 26 -1.51 -3.12 -14.21
CA GLN A 26 -1.38 -2.76 -15.63
C GLN A 26 -1.71 -1.29 -15.86
N LEU A 27 -2.81 -0.81 -15.28
CA LEU A 27 -3.21 0.60 -15.35
C LEU A 27 -2.16 1.51 -14.69
N LEU A 28 -1.57 1.11 -13.56
CA LEU A 28 -0.48 1.86 -12.94
C LEU A 28 0.75 1.94 -13.87
N GLY A 29 1.12 0.83 -14.52
CA GLY A 29 2.22 0.80 -15.49
C GLY A 29 1.96 1.69 -16.71
N GLU A 30 0.72 1.75 -17.21
CA GLU A 30 0.31 2.66 -18.27
C GLU A 30 0.36 4.13 -17.83
N VAL A 31 -0.09 4.43 -16.60
CA VAL A 31 -0.04 5.78 -16.01
C VAL A 31 1.41 6.23 -15.78
N GLN A 32 2.31 5.31 -15.41
CA GLN A 32 3.76 5.57 -15.32
C GLN A 32 4.37 5.85 -16.70
N ARG A 33 4.00 5.09 -17.74
CA ARG A 33 4.52 5.29 -19.12
C ARG A 33 4.01 6.56 -19.79
N THR A 34 2.77 6.96 -19.53
CA THR A 34 2.19 8.18 -20.11
C THR A 34 2.76 9.46 -19.51
N GLY A 35 3.54 9.36 -18.42
CA GLY A 35 4.16 10.52 -17.78
C GLY A 35 3.15 11.47 -17.12
N LEU A 36 1.89 11.06 -16.98
CA LEU A 36 0.84 11.83 -16.30
C LEU A 36 1.16 12.03 -14.81
N LEU A 37 2.02 11.17 -14.24
CA LEU A 37 2.57 11.32 -12.89
C LEU A 37 3.57 12.48 -12.75
N LYS A 38 4.05 13.07 -13.86
CA LYS A 38 5.04 14.15 -13.89
C LYS A 38 4.42 15.54 -13.79
N THR A 39 3.09 15.65 -13.71
CA THR A 39 2.45 16.97 -13.54
C THR A 39 2.81 17.56 -12.17
N PRO A 40 3.09 18.87 -12.06
CA PRO A 40 3.41 19.51 -10.78
C PRO A 40 2.16 19.49 -9.88
N GLY A 41 2.07 18.45 -9.07
CA GLY A 41 0.89 18.09 -8.29
C GLY A 41 1.03 16.64 -7.79
N GLY A 42 2.04 16.40 -6.94
CA GLY A 42 2.44 15.08 -6.45
C GLY A 42 1.33 14.24 -5.80
N SER A 43 0.17 14.84 -5.54
CA SER A 43 -1.04 14.18 -5.04
C SER A 43 -1.59 13.10 -5.98
N GLN A 44 -1.42 13.22 -7.31
CA GLN A 44 -1.99 12.26 -8.27
C GLN A 44 -1.25 10.91 -8.28
N GLY A 45 0.06 10.94 -8.10
CA GLY A 45 0.84 9.72 -7.98
C GLY A 45 0.51 8.94 -6.72
N LEU A 46 0.40 9.63 -5.58
CA LEU A 46 0.00 9.00 -4.32
C LEU A 46 -1.36 8.31 -4.42
N ILE A 47 -2.35 8.94 -5.07
CA ILE A 47 -3.68 8.35 -5.27
C ILE A 47 -3.60 7.07 -6.11
N ALA A 48 -2.84 7.08 -7.21
CA ALA A 48 -2.68 5.91 -8.07
C ALA A 48 -1.99 4.74 -7.35
N PHE A 49 -0.92 5.03 -6.61
CA PHE A 49 -0.21 4.02 -5.80
C PHE A 49 -1.08 3.48 -4.66
N ASN A 50 -1.77 4.33 -3.90
CA ASN A 50 -2.66 3.91 -2.81
C ASN A 50 -3.81 3.03 -3.32
N ALA A 51 -4.38 3.36 -4.48
CA ALA A 51 -5.43 2.57 -5.09
C ALA A 51 -4.90 1.20 -5.56
N ALA A 52 -3.70 1.15 -6.16
CA ALA A 52 -3.05 -0.11 -6.54
C ALA A 52 -2.66 -0.96 -5.32
N LEU A 53 -2.15 -0.35 -4.26
CA LEU A 53 -1.85 -1.01 -2.98
C LEU A 53 -3.12 -1.59 -2.34
N SER A 54 -4.23 -0.85 -2.36
CA SER A 54 -5.53 -1.32 -1.86
C SER A 54 -6.05 -2.51 -2.68
N ALA A 55 -5.93 -2.47 -4.01
CA ALA A 55 -6.28 -3.61 -4.85
C ALA A 55 -5.38 -4.84 -4.56
N CYS A 56 -4.09 -4.63 -4.30
CA CYS A 56 -3.17 -5.71 -3.92
C CYS A 56 -3.52 -6.33 -2.55
N SER A 57 -4.04 -5.54 -1.61
CA SER A 57 -4.47 -6.04 -0.30
C SER A 57 -5.72 -6.92 -0.42
N GLU A 58 -6.70 -6.50 -1.22
CA GLU A 58 -7.89 -7.30 -1.52
C GLU A 58 -7.54 -8.59 -2.28
N GLY A 59 -6.57 -8.51 -3.20
CA GLY A 59 -6.11 -9.62 -4.04
C GLY A 59 -5.12 -10.60 -3.40
N HIS A 60 -4.80 -10.48 -2.10
CA HIS A 60 -3.78 -11.29 -1.42
C HIS A 60 -2.38 -11.23 -2.08
N ALA A 61 -2.10 -10.15 -2.83
CA ALA A 61 -0.88 -10.00 -3.62
C ALA A 61 0.20 -9.25 -2.84
N TRP A 62 0.59 -9.78 -1.67
CA TRP A 62 1.53 -9.13 -0.76
C TRP A 62 2.88 -8.77 -1.42
N ARG A 63 3.38 -9.62 -2.33
CA ARG A 63 4.64 -9.37 -3.05
C ARG A 63 4.57 -8.10 -3.90
N HIS A 64 3.48 -7.92 -4.64
CA HIS A 64 3.28 -6.74 -5.47
C HIS A 64 3.04 -5.50 -4.60
N SER A 65 2.32 -5.65 -3.49
CA SER A 65 2.11 -4.56 -2.54
C SER A 65 3.43 -4.05 -1.94
N LEU A 66 4.33 -4.94 -1.53
CA LEU A 66 5.66 -4.56 -1.06
C LEU A 66 6.55 -3.95 -2.15
N LEU A 67 6.47 -4.45 -3.38
CA LEU A 67 7.21 -3.88 -4.50
C LEU A 67 6.76 -2.45 -4.79
N LEU A 68 5.45 -2.19 -4.78
CA LEU A 68 4.89 -0.85 -4.97
C LEU A 68 5.31 0.09 -3.84
N LEU A 69 5.23 -0.36 -2.59
CA LEU A 69 5.69 0.43 -1.45
C LEU A 69 7.21 0.72 -1.57
N GLY A 70 8.00 -0.28 -1.96
CA GLY A 70 9.43 -0.12 -2.26
C GLY A 70 9.69 0.95 -3.32
N GLN A 71 8.92 0.95 -4.41
CA GLN A 71 9.04 1.98 -5.45
C GLN A 71 8.75 3.39 -4.95
N MET A 72 7.83 3.57 -3.99
CA MET A 72 7.58 4.86 -3.33
C MET A 72 8.70 5.24 -2.35
N LEU A 73 9.37 4.24 -1.76
CA LEU A 73 10.43 4.42 -0.76
C LEU A 73 11.79 4.78 -1.38
N HIS A 74 12.01 4.51 -2.67
CA HIS A 74 13.27 4.78 -3.36
C HIS A 74 13.27 6.16 -4.04
N PRO A 75 13.92 7.18 -3.45
CA PRO A 75 13.96 8.55 -4.00
C PRO A 75 14.78 8.68 -5.29
N GLU A 76 15.59 7.68 -5.65
CA GLU A 76 16.38 7.66 -6.89
C GLU A 76 15.57 7.28 -8.13
N ALA A 77 14.38 6.69 -7.96
CA ALA A 77 13.49 6.52 -9.08
C ALA A 77 13.02 7.91 -9.51
N GLU A 78 13.31 8.33 -10.74
CA GLU A 78 12.90 9.62 -11.35
C GLU A 78 11.39 9.91 -11.33
N LEU A 79 10.59 8.99 -10.76
CA LEU A 79 9.15 9.09 -10.51
C LEU A 79 8.78 9.40 -9.03
N ALA A 80 9.73 9.42 -8.09
CA ALA A 80 9.49 9.22 -6.66
C ALA A 80 9.80 10.42 -5.76
N ALA A 81 9.08 11.53 -5.98
CA ALA A 81 8.80 12.49 -4.90
C ALA A 81 7.51 12.12 -4.14
N ILE A 82 7.08 10.87 -4.19
CA ILE A 82 5.82 10.40 -3.60
C ILE A 82 6.17 9.70 -2.28
N ALA A 83 6.09 10.45 -1.19
CA ALA A 83 6.29 9.87 0.14
C ALA A 83 5.12 8.93 0.46
N PRO A 84 5.37 7.66 0.83
CA PRO A 84 4.33 6.77 1.30
C PRO A 84 3.71 7.31 2.58
N ASP A 85 2.39 7.23 2.67
CA ASP A 85 1.58 7.67 3.80
C ASP A 85 1.09 6.48 4.64
N VAL A 86 0.40 6.77 5.74
CA VAL A 86 -0.19 5.75 6.63
C VAL A 86 -1.12 4.79 5.85
N LEU A 87 -1.82 5.28 4.82
CA LEU A 87 -2.67 4.44 3.97
C LEU A 87 -1.85 3.45 3.14
N SER A 88 -0.73 3.89 2.57
CA SER A 88 0.20 3.04 1.81
C SER A 88 0.70 1.86 2.66
N PHE A 89 1.14 2.15 3.89
CA PHE A 89 1.60 1.14 4.84
C PHE A 89 0.48 0.21 5.29
N ASN A 90 -0.69 0.76 5.63
CA ASN A 90 -1.85 -0.04 6.04
C ASN A 90 -2.30 -1.02 4.96
N ALA A 91 -2.30 -0.60 3.69
CA ALA A 91 -2.64 -1.47 2.57
C ALA A 91 -1.62 -2.61 2.40
N ALA A 92 -0.32 -2.30 2.49
CA ALA A 92 0.74 -3.31 2.43
C ALA A 92 0.71 -4.29 3.62
N MET A 93 0.50 -3.78 4.83
CA MET A 93 0.28 -4.59 6.03
C MET A 93 -0.94 -5.49 5.87
N SER A 94 -2.06 -4.98 5.37
CA SER A 94 -3.28 -5.75 5.14
C SER A 94 -3.06 -6.86 4.10
N ALA A 95 -2.29 -6.59 3.04
CA ALA A 95 -1.92 -7.61 2.06
C ALA A 95 -1.10 -8.74 2.70
N CYS A 96 -0.14 -8.39 3.57
CA CYS A 96 0.68 -9.35 4.32
C CYS A 96 -0.16 -10.16 5.32
N GLU A 97 -1.02 -9.50 6.10
CA GLU A 97 -1.96 -10.10 7.06
C GLU A 97 -2.85 -11.15 6.40
N ARG A 98 -3.43 -10.80 5.24
CA ARG A 98 -4.31 -11.68 4.47
C ARG A 98 -3.57 -12.81 3.77
N SER A 99 -2.25 -12.74 3.69
CA SER A 99 -1.38 -13.76 3.10
C SER A 99 -0.64 -14.60 4.15
N HIS A 100 -0.99 -14.44 5.44
CA HIS A 100 -0.31 -15.09 6.57
C HIS A 100 1.18 -14.70 6.74
N GLU A 101 1.62 -13.60 6.13
CA GLU A 101 2.98 -13.06 6.21
C GLU A 101 3.12 -12.11 7.41
N TRP A 102 2.85 -12.62 8.62
CA TRP A 102 2.80 -11.83 9.85
C TRP A 102 4.10 -11.06 10.14
N ALA A 103 5.24 -11.71 9.94
CA ALA A 103 6.56 -11.11 10.20
C ALA A 103 6.82 -9.90 9.30
N ARG A 104 6.32 -9.92 8.07
CA ARG A 104 6.44 -8.78 7.15
C ARG A 104 5.49 -7.66 7.54
N SER A 105 4.27 -7.99 7.96
CA SER A 105 3.31 -6.99 8.45
C SER A 105 3.85 -6.22 9.67
N LEU A 106 4.53 -6.90 10.59
CA LEU A 106 5.15 -6.26 11.76
C LEU A 106 6.31 -5.36 11.38
N ARG A 107 7.21 -5.83 10.51
CA ARG A 107 8.30 -5.00 10.00
C ARG A 107 7.80 -3.72 9.33
N LEU A 108 6.72 -3.82 8.55
CA LEU A 108 6.10 -2.64 7.95
C LEU A 108 5.55 -1.66 8.99
N PHE A 109 4.99 -2.17 10.09
CA PHE A 109 4.49 -1.33 11.18
C PHE A 109 5.64 -0.62 11.91
N GLU A 110 6.73 -1.33 12.21
CA GLU A 110 7.97 -0.77 12.78
C GLU A 110 8.59 0.26 11.83
N ASP A 111 8.68 -0.03 10.53
CA ASP A 111 9.19 0.89 9.50
C ASP A 111 8.35 2.17 9.42
N MET A 112 7.04 2.07 9.60
CA MET A 112 6.14 3.22 9.64
C MET A 112 6.42 4.11 10.85
N GLN A 113 6.57 3.52 12.04
CA GLN A 113 6.96 4.25 13.26
C GLN A 113 8.34 4.88 13.13
N ALA A 114 9.32 4.16 12.57
CA ALA A 114 10.68 4.66 12.34
C ALA A 114 10.71 5.86 11.37
N ARG A 115 9.70 5.98 10.51
CA ARG A 115 9.51 7.11 9.59
C ARG A 115 8.73 8.28 10.19
N ALA A 116 8.45 8.25 11.49
CA ALA A 116 7.62 9.22 12.20
C ALA A 116 6.21 9.37 11.61
N LEU A 117 5.69 8.32 10.98
CA LEU A 117 4.30 8.23 10.56
C LEU A 117 3.49 7.70 11.75
N GLU A 118 2.50 8.47 12.20
CA GLU A 118 1.65 8.08 13.33
C GLU A 118 0.77 6.88 12.96
N PRO A 119 0.92 5.73 13.65
CA PRO A 119 0.06 4.59 13.39
C PRO A 119 -1.38 4.85 13.75
N SER A 120 -2.27 4.58 12.80
CA SER A 120 -3.71 4.67 12.99
C SER A 120 -4.24 3.45 13.74
N ALA A 121 -5.48 3.53 14.25
CA ALA A 121 -6.18 2.37 14.82
C ALA A 121 -6.21 1.17 13.85
N ILE A 122 -6.30 1.43 12.53
CA ILE A 122 -6.26 0.39 11.49
C ILE A 122 -4.89 -0.31 11.49
N SER A 123 -3.81 0.44 11.66
CA SER A 123 -2.44 -0.07 11.68
C SER A 123 -2.25 -1.07 12.83
N PHE A 124 -2.64 -0.69 14.05
CA PHE A 124 -2.58 -1.56 15.22
C PHE A 124 -3.47 -2.81 15.08
N CYS A 125 -4.71 -2.64 14.63
CA CYS A 125 -5.62 -3.77 14.40
C CYS A 125 -5.06 -4.75 13.36
N THR A 126 -4.47 -4.24 12.27
CA THR A 126 -3.90 -5.08 11.21
C THR A 126 -2.67 -5.83 11.70
N ALA A 127 -1.76 -5.17 12.42
CA ALA A 127 -0.59 -5.80 13.02
C ALA A 127 -0.98 -6.88 14.03
N SER A 128 -1.93 -6.59 14.92
CA SER A 128 -2.45 -7.54 15.92
C SER A 128 -3.14 -8.75 15.26
N SER A 129 -3.98 -8.51 14.24
CA SER A 129 -4.63 -9.59 13.46
C SER A 129 -3.60 -10.47 12.75
N ALA A 130 -2.57 -9.87 12.15
CA ALA A 130 -1.48 -10.60 11.51
C ALA A 130 -0.73 -11.49 12.51
N CYS A 131 -0.41 -10.98 13.70
CA CYS A 131 0.18 -11.77 14.78
C CYS A 131 -0.72 -12.92 15.23
N GLY A 132 -2.03 -12.69 15.36
CA GLY A 132 -3.01 -13.73 15.66
C GLY A 132 -2.99 -14.86 14.62
N LYS A 133 -2.98 -14.51 13.34
CA LYS A 133 -2.85 -15.47 12.22
C LYS A 133 -1.50 -16.18 12.18
N GLY A 134 -0.43 -15.54 12.67
CA GLY A 134 0.91 -16.11 12.80
C GLY A 134 1.14 -16.98 14.05
N MET A 135 0.10 -17.17 14.89
CA MET A 135 0.21 -17.74 16.24
C MET A 135 1.20 -17.00 17.16
N GLN A 136 1.56 -15.76 16.83
CA GLN A 136 2.47 -14.90 17.60
C GLN A 136 1.69 -13.94 18.51
N TRP A 137 0.76 -14.49 19.29
CA TRP A 137 -0.12 -13.69 20.15
C TRP A 137 0.66 -12.89 21.20
N GLN A 138 1.85 -13.35 21.64
CA GLN A 138 2.67 -12.57 22.57
C GLN A 138 3.13 -11.25 21.96
N GLN A 139 3.50 -11.25 20.68
CA GLN A 139 3.87 -10.01 19.99
C GLN A 139 2.66 -9.10 19.79
N ALA A 140 1.47 -9.66 19.51
CA ALA A 140 0.23 -8.90 19.43
C ALA A 140 -0.10 -8.16 20.73
N VAL A 141 0.08 -8.84 21.88
CA VAL A 141 -0.20 -8.27 23.20
C VAL A 141 0.81 -7.18 23.57
N ASN A 142 2.08 -7.38 23.27
CA ASN A 142 3.09 -6.33 23.48
C ASN A 142 2.78 -5.08 22.65
N LEU A 143 2.33 -5.25 21.40
CA LEU A 143 1.97 -4.15 20.50
C LEU A 143 0.72 -3.36 20.93
N LEU A 144 -0.19 -4.00 21.66
CA LEU A 144 -1.41 -3.37 22.20
C LEU A 144 -1.22 -2.84 23.64
N GLY A 145 -0.10 -3.18 24.28
CA GLY A 145 0.21 -2.79 25.66
C GLY A 145 1.00 -1.48 25.77
N GLU A 146 1.48 -0.93 24.65
CA GLU A 146 2.01 0.44 24.54
C GLU A 146 0.91 1.46 24.26
#